data_AF-A0A2T5GAN7-F1
#
_entry.id   AF-A0A2T5GAN7-F1
#
_cell.length_a   1.000
_cell.length_b   1.000
_cell.length_c   1.000
_cell.angle_alpha   90.00
_cell.angle_beta   90.00
_cell.angle_gamma   90.00
#
_symmetry.space_group_name_H-M   'P 1'
#
loop_
_entity.id
_entity.type
_entity.pdbx_description
1 polymer ?
#
loop_
_entity_poly.entity_id
_entity_poly.type
_entity_poly.pdbx_seq_one_letter_code
_entity_poly.pdbx_strand_id
1 'polypeptide(L)'
;MRRNARPPHRRGRRPEDAGASLVELLAALAVGSLLLLGVYAITGLFTSAIGTQLAERSVDRQADAVVQFVERSVKDADQLSADGSEITATRKVVESETAPSKREVVTLTLEAGKVSRRCVLYDPNDTPLPCTSLKGDSVLEVPDLLDTSEVRVDLRALVFTLRFRVPGGEREFVRVVPLMR
;
A
#
# COMPACT_ATOMS: atom_id res chain seq x y z
N MET A 1 -8.51 27.63 101.29
CA MET A 1 -7.96 27.90 99.95
C MET A 1 -8.28 26.71 99.06
N ARG A 2 -9.23 26.84 98.10
CA ARG A 2 -8.99 26.79 96.63
C ARG A 2 -8.22 25.51 96.20
N ARG A 3 -8.72 24.57 95.39
CA ARG A 3 -9.51 24.70 94.15
C ARG A 3 -10.16 23.36 93.74
N ASN A 4 -11.35 23.48 93.15
CA ASN A 4 -12.07 22.50 92.32
C ASN A 4 -11.25 22.07 91.09
N ALA A 5 -11.49 20.84 90.59
CA ALA A 5 -12.04 20.57 89.24
C ALA A 5 -11.71 19.14 88.74
N ARG A 6 -12.72 18.28 88.62
CA ARG A 6 -12.87 17.39 87.43
C ARG A 6 -13.19 18.31 86.24
N PRO A 7 -12.80 18.06 84.97
CA PRO A 7 -13.02 16.81 84.19
C PRO A 7 -11.92 16.62 83.09
N PRO A 8 -12.12 16.02 81.89
CA PRO A 8 -13.03 14.97 81.42
C PRO A 8 -12.28 13.74 80.86
N HIS A 9 -13.02 12.63 80.70
CA HIS A 9 -12.67 11.54 79.79
C HIS A 9 -12.46 12.07 78.36
N ARG A 10 -11.22 12.18 77.92
CA ARG A 10 -10.92 12.30 76.48
C ARG A 10 -10.80 10.90 75.92
N ARG A 11 -11.86 10.51 75.19
CA ARG A 11 -11.95 9.33 74.34
C ARG A 11 -10.61 9.12 73.63
N GLY A 12 -10.07 7.91 73.76
CA GLY A 12 -8.97 7.45 72.92
C GLY A 12 -9.35 7.63 71.46
N ARG A 13 -8.60 8.48 70.75
CA ARG A 13 -8.40 8.27 69.33
C ARG A 13 -7.55 7.01 69.24
N ARG A 14 -8.19 5.90 68.87
CA ARG A 14 -7.45 4.82 68.22
C ARG A 14 -6.80 5.44 66.97
N PRO A 15 -5.52 5.16 66.68
CA PRO A 15 -5.13 5.19 65.29
C PRO A 15 -6.00 4.15 64.60
N GLU A 16 -6.89 4.56 63.70
CA GLU A 16 -7.38 3.64 62.69
C GLU A 16 -6.15 3.29 61.89
N ASP A 17 -5.61 2.10 62.16
CA ASP A 17 -4.56 1.50 61.37
C ASP A 17 -5.05 1.49 59.92
N ALA A 18 -4.55 2.43 59.13
CA ALA A 18 -4.61 2.40 57.68
C ALA A 18 -3.66 1.29 57.19
N GLY A 19 -3.90 0.07 57.65
CA GLY A 19 -3.28 -1.14 57.14
C GLY A 19 -4.28 -1.77 56.21
N ALA A 20 -4.16 -1.49 54.90
CA ALA A 20 -4.84 -2.29 53.90
C ALA A 20 -4.56 -3.75 54.21
N SER A 21 -5.62 -4.54 54.40
CA SER A 21 -5.43 -5.96 54.73
C SER A 21 -4.70 -6.64 53.57
N LEU A 22 -3.88 -7.65 53.87
CA LEU A 22 -3.11 -8.37 52.84
C LEU A 22 -4.01 -8.88 51.69
N VAL A 23 -5.27 -9.19 52.02
CA VAL A 23 -6.32 -9.61 51.09
C VAL A 23 -6.75 -8.47 50.16
N GLU A 24 -6.96 -7.27 50.67
CA GLU A 24 -7.29 -6.09 49.85
C GLU A 24 -6.15 -5.70 48.92
N LEU A 25 -4.90 -5.84 49.37
CA LEU A 25 -3.71 -5.55 48.56
C LEU A 25 -3.55 -6.56 47.42
N LEU A 26 -3.81 -7.84 47.68
CA LEU A 26 -3.82 -8.89 46.65
C LEU A 26 -4.99 -8.73 45.67
N ALA A 27 -6.18 -8.36 46.15
CA ALA A 27 -7.33 -8.10 45.30
C ALA A 27 -7.09 -6.90 44.38
N ALA A 28 -6.53 -5.80 44.90
CA ALA A 28 -6.18 -4.63 44.11
C ALA A 28 -5.12 -4.93 43.04
N LEU A 29 -4.10 -5.73 43.37
CA LEU A 29 -3.11 -6.20 42.41
C LEU A 29 -3.73 -7.06 41.31
N ALA A 30 -4.57 -8.04 41.67
CA ALA A 30 -5.22 -8.92 40.71
C ALA A 30 -6.12 -8.14 39.73
N VAL A 31 -6.95 -7.23 40.24
CA VAL A 31 -7.81 -6.36 39.42
C VAL A 31 -6.96 -5.42 38.56
N GLY A 32 -5.92 -4.80 39.12
CA GLY A 32 -4.99 -3.94 38.38
C GLY A 32 -4.30 -4.67 37.23
N SER A 33 -3.81 -5.89 37.46
CA SER A 33 -3.20 -6.72 36.42
C SER A 33 -4.19 -7.13 35.32
N LEU A 34 -5.42 -7.49 35.69
CA LEU A 34 -6.48 -7.82 34.73
C LEU A 34 -6.87 -6.62 33.86
N LEU A 35 -6.96 -5.43 34.45
CA LEU A 35 -7.23 -4.19 33.71
C LEU A 35 -6.07 -3.84 32.78
N LEU A 36 -4.82 -3.98 33.21
CA LEU A 36 -3.65 -3.75 32.36
C LEU A 36 -3.60 -4.73 31.19
N LEU A 37 -3.87 -6.03 31.42
CA LEU A 37 -3.96 -7.02 30.35
C LEU A 37 -5.09 -6.71 29.37
N GLY A 38 -6.26 -6.30 29.88
CA GLY A 38 -7.38 -5.88 29.06
C GLY A 38 -7.05 -4.68 28.17
N VAL A 39 -6.40 -3.66 28.73
CA VAL A 39 -5.92 -2.49 27.96
C VAL A 39 -4.90 -2.92 26.92
N TYR A 40 -3.93 -3.77 27.26
CA TYR A 40 -2.91 -4.22 26.30
C TYR A 40 -3.50 -5.02 25.14
N ALA A 41 -4.46 -5.92 25.43
CA ALA A 41 -5.17 -6.70 24.43
C ALA A 41 -6.01 -5.81 23.49
N ILE A 42 -6.76 -4.86 24.06
CA ILE A 42 -7.58 -3.92 23.29
C ILE A 42 -6.69 -3.03 22.42
N THR A 43 -5.62 -2.47 22.99
CA THR A 43 -4.70 -1.58 22.26
C THR A 43 -4.00 -2.33 21.12
N GLY A 44 -3.59 -3.58 21.34
CA GLY A 44 -3.01 -4.44 20.30
C GLY A 44 -3.99 -4.80 19.18
N LEU A 45 -5.27 -4.98 19.49
CA LEU A 45 -6.32 -5.20 18.49
C LEU A 45 -6.59 -3.95 17.66
N PHE A 46 -6.59 -2.76 18.28
CA PHE A 46 -6.78 -1.51 17.55
C PHE A 46 -5.58 -1.16 16.67
N THR A 47 -4.34 -1.35 17.14
CA THR A 47 -3.15 -1.08 16.33
C THR A 47 -3.03 -2.04 15.14
N SER A 48 -3.37 -3.31 15.32
CA SER A 48 -3.42 -4.28 14.23
C SER A 48 -4.53 -3.97 13.22
N ALA A 49 -5.75 -3.65 13.66
CA ALA A 49 -6.86 -3.30 12.77
C ALA A 49 -6.65 -1.97 12.01
N ILE A 50 -6.03 -0.98 12.64
CA ILE A 50 -5.67 0.28 11.96
C ILE A 50 -4.53 0.03 10.96
N GLY A 51 -3.56 -0.81 11.32
CA GLY A 51 -2.45 -1.19 10.45
C GLY A 51 -2.91 -1.92 9.17
N THR A 52 -3.89 -2.82 9.28
CA THR A 52 -4.44 -3.53 8.11
C THR A 52 -5.25 -2.59 7.21
N GLN A 53 -6.11 -1.73 7.77
CA GLN A 53 -6.89 -0.77 6.96
C GLN A 53 -5.99 0.25 6.24
N LEU A 54 -4.89 0.68 6.87
CA LEU A 54 -3.93 1.59 6.25
C LEU A 54 -3.19 0.90 5.10
N ALA A 55 -2.76 -0.35 5.31
CA ALA A 55 -2.10 -1.16 4.28
C ALA A 55 -3.02 -1.51 3.10
N GLU A 56 -4.31 -1.76 3.35
CA GLU A 56 -5.28 -1.99 2.28
C GLU A 56 -5.48 -0.74 1.41
N ARG A 57 -5.66 0.44 2.04
CA ARG A 57 -5.79 1.71 1.30
C ARG A 57 -4.52 2.08 0.55
N SER A 58 -3.34 1.69 1.01
CA SER A 58 -2.09 1.93 0.27
C SER A 58 -2.00 1.05 -0.97
N VAL A 59 -2.47 -0.19 -0.91
CA VAL A 59 -2.46 -1.09 -2.07
C VAL A 59 -3.46 -0.68 -3.15
N ASP A 60 -4.66 -0.22 -2.78
CA ASP A 60 -5.61 0.33 -3.76
C ASP A 60 -5.00 1.49 -4.56
N ARG A 61 -4.28 2.39 -3.88
CA ARG A 61 -3.57 3.51 -4.53
C ARG A 61 -2.42 3.04 -5.41
N GLN A 62 -1.70 2.00 -4.99
CA GLN A 62 -0.63 1.41 -5.80
C GLN A 62 -1.19 0.77 -7.08
N ALA A 63 -2.30 0.02 -6.98
CA ALA A 63 -2.98 -0.56 -8.13
C ALA A 63 -3.44 0.52 -9.12
N ASP A 64 -4.04 1.60 -8.63
CA ASP A 64 -4.48 2.71 -9.48
C ASP A 64 -3.29 3.46 -10.10
N ALA A 65 -2.16 3.60 -9.37
CA ALA A 65 -0.94 4.20 -9.91
C ALA A 65 -0.34 3.36 -11.05
N VAL A 66 -0.30 2.03 -10.90
CA VAL A 66 0.13 1.11 -11.96
C VAL A 66 -0.76 1.28 -13.20
N VAL A 67 -2.08 1.25 -13.01
CA VAL A 67 -3.04 1.42 -14.11
C VAL A 67 -2.82 2.75 -14.84
N GLN A 68 -2.73 3.87 -14.11
CA GLN A 68 -2.52 5.17 -14.71
C GLN A 68 -1.15 5.29 -15.42
N PHE A 69 -0.11 4.69 -14.87
CA PHE A 69 1.22 4.70 -15.48
C PHE A 69 1.24 3.93 -16.80
N VAL A 70 0.62 2.75 -16.83
CA VAL A 70 0.49 1.96 -18.05
C VAL A 70 -0.40 2.66 -19.07
N GLU A 71 -1.59 3.10 -18.66
CA GLU A 71 -2.54 3.81 -19.54
C GLU A 71 -1.87 5.01 -20.22
N ARG A 72 -1.19 5.87 -19.44
CA ARG A 72 -0.46 7.00 -20.01
C ARG A 72 0.64 6.55 -20.96
N SER A 73 1.31 5.43 -20.70
CA SER A 73 2.42 4.95 -21.52
C SER A 73 1.98 4.42 -22.88
N VAL A 74 0.76 3.86 -22.97
CA VAL A 74 0.26 3.18 -24.17
C VAL A 74 -0.85 3.93 -24.91
N LYS A 75 -1.36 5.03 -24.36
CA LYS A 75 -2.47 5.81 -24.94
C LYS A 75 -2.27 6.20 -26.41
N ASP A 76 -1.03 6.51 -26.79
CA ASP A 76 -0.70 7.04 -28.12
C ASP A 76 -0.25 5.93 -29.11
N ALA A 77 -0.47 4.66 -28.77
CA ALA A 77 -0.02 3.53 -29.55
C ALA A 77 -1.02 3.16 -30.66
N ASP A 78 -0.49 2.85 -31.86
CA ASP A 78 -1.29 2.34 -32.98
C ASP A 78 -1.55 0.83 -32.84
N GLN A 79 -0.61 0.12 -32.20
CA GLN A 79 -0.68 -1.31 -31.95
C GLN A 79 -0.27 -1.64 -30.52
N LEU A 80 -0.93 -2.64 -29.95
CA LEU A 80 -0.72 -3.09 -28.58
C LEU A 80 -0.73 -4.61 -28.52
N SER A 81 0.26 -5.18 -27.84
CA SER A 81 0.33 -6.59 -27.49
C SER A 81 0.74 -6.74 -26.04
N ALA A 82 0.32 -7.84 -25.42
CA ALA A 82 0.72 -8.21 -24.08
C ALA A 82 1.07 -9.69 -24.02
N ASP A 83 2.11 -10.02 -23.27
CA ASP A 83 2.54 -11.39 -23.00
C ASP A 83 2.96 -11.51 -21.53
N GLY A 84 2.13 -12.19 -20.74
CA GLY A 84 2.37 -12.38 -19.31
C GLY A 84 2.49 -11.06 -18.56
N SER A 85 3.70 -10.68 -18.18
CA SER A 85 4.01 -9.44 -17.46
C SER A 85 4.52 -8.30 -18.37
N GLU A 86 4.65 -8.53 -19.68
CA GLU A 86 5.15 -7.55 -20.63
C GLU A 86 4.03 -6.97 -21.50
N ILE A 87 4.08 -5.66 -21.75
CA ILE A 87 3.21 -4.94 -22.67
C ILE A 87 4.08 -4.25 -23.70
N THR A 88 3.82 -4.51 -24.97
CA THR A 88 4.49 -3.82 -26.07
C THR A 88 3.48 -2.93 -26.79
N ALA A 89 3.76 -1.64 -26.80
CA ALA A 89 2.99 -0.60 -27.45
C ALA A 89 3.81 -0.01 -28.60
N THR A 90 3.31 -0.11 -29.83
CA THR A 90 4.00 0.38 -31.02
C THR A 90 3.24 1.56 -31.63
N ARG A 91 3.98 2.62 -31.95
CA ARG A 91 3.48 3.82 -32.61
C ARG A 91 4.27 4.09 -33.88
N LYS A 92 3.60 4.38 -34.97
CA LYS A 92 4.19 4.80 -36.24
C LYS A 92 4.52 6.29 -36.16
N VAL A 93 5.76 6.64 -36.48
CA VAL A 93 6.24 8.02 -36.54
C VAL A 93 6.47 8.36 -38.01
N VAL A 94 5.65 9.28 -38.53
CA VAL A 94 5.73 9.78 -39.91
C VAL A 94 6.23 11.22 -39.85
N GLU A 95 7.47 11.45 -40.31
CA GLU A 95 8.08 12.78 -40.34
C GLU A 95 7.61 13.61 -41.56
N SER A 96 7.25 12.93 -42.65
CA SER A 96 6.74 13.51 -43.90
C SER A 96 5.97 12.45 -44.68
N GLU A 97 4.99 12.85 -45.51
CA GLU A 97 4.20 11.92 -46.35
C GLU A 97 5.06 11.07 -47.30
N THR A 98 6.24 11.57 -47.68
CA THR A 98 7.16 10.91 -48.62
C THR A 98 8.32 10.17 -47.94
N ALA A 99 8.47 10.30 -46.61
CA ALA A 99 9.55 9.67 -45.87
C ALA A 99 9.18 8.25 -45.42
N PRO A 100 10.15 7.31 -45.40
CA PRO A 100 9.90 5.99 -44.84
C PRO A 100 9.60 6.13 -43.33
N SER A 101 8.53 5.48 -42.88
CA SER A 101 8.04 5.62 -41.51
C SER A 101 8.96 4.93 -40.50
N LYS A 102 9.22 5.59 -39.38
CA LYS A 102 9.88 5.00 -38.21
C LYS A 102 8.83 4.38 -37.28
N ARG A 103 9.26 3.48 -36.40
CA ARG A 103 8.38 2.88 -35.38
C ARG A 103 8.95 3.11 -33.99
N GLU A 104 8.18 3.76 -33.13
CA GLU A 104 8.49 3.92 -31.72
C GLU A 104 7.85 2.77 -30.96
N VAL A 105 8.67 2.00 -30.25
CA VAL A 105 8.26 0.83 -29.47
C VAL A 105 8.47 1.15 -28.00
N VAL A 106 7.38 1.08 -27.24
CA VAL A 106 7.36 1.22 -25.79
C VAL A 106 7.09 -0.14 -25.19
N THR A 107 8.03 -0.64 -24.41
CA THR A 107 7.90 -1.90 -23.66
C THR A 107 7.70 -1.56 -22.19
N LEU A 108 6.64 -2.09 -21.60
CA LEU A 108 6.38 -2.02 -20.16
C LEU A 108 6.53 -3.40 -19.57
N THR A 109 7.25 -3.53 -18.47
CA THR A 109 7.45 -4.81 -17.78
C THR A 109 6.98 -4.68 -16.33
N LEU A 110 6.03 -5.51 -15.94
CA LEU A 110 5.58 -5.63 -14.56
C LEU A 110 6.56 -6.57 -13.84
N GLU A 111 7.28 -6.04 -12.87
CA GLU A 111 8.25 -6.78 -12.06
C GLU A 111 7.83 -6.73 -10.59
N ALA A 112 8.37 -7.63 -9.78
CA ALA A 112 8.20 -7.50 -8.33
C ALA A 112 8.72 -6.14 -7.87
N GLY A 113 7.89 -5.39 -7.16
CA GLY A 113 8.26 -4.10 -6.59
C GLY A 113 8.24 -2.90 -7.55
N LYS A 114 8.02 -3.07 -8.86
CA LYS A 114 8.08 -1.95 -9.82
C LYS A 114 7.46 -2.24 -11.19
N VAL A 115 7.23 -1.19 -11.97
CA VAL A 115 6.87 -1.28 -13.39
C VAL A 115 7.88 -0.48 -14.21
N SER A 116 8.63 -1.18 -15.06
CA SER A 116 9.67 -0.59 -15.91
C SER A 116 9.07 -0.16 -17.25
N ARG A 117 9.45 1.01 -17.75
CA ARG A 117 9.14 1.51 -19.10
C ARG A 117 10.43 1.70 -19.87
N ARG A 118 10.52 1.06 -21.03
CA ARG A 118 11.59 1.25 -22.00
C ARG A 118 11.02 1.76 -23.31
N CYS A 119 11.68 2.73 -23.93
CA CYS A 119 11.27 3.28 -25.21
C CYS A 119 12.43 3.26 -26.20
N VAL A 120 12.19 2.70 -27.39
CA VAL A 120 13.18 2.64 -28.48
C VAL A 120 12.51 3.08 -29.76
N LEU A 121 13.17 3.95 -30.52
CA LEU A 121 12.77 4.28 -31.88
C LEU A 121 13.53 3.35 -32.83
N TYR A 122 12.84 2.72 -33.76
CA TYR A 122 13.47 1.97 -34.84
C TYR A 122 13.30 2.73 -36.15
N ASP A 123 14.40 2.83 -36.88
CA ASP A 123 14.37 3.31 -38.25
C ASP A 123 13.74 2.24 -39.19
N PRO A 124 13.53 2.56 -40.48
CA PRO A 124 12.97 1.61 -41.44
C PRO A 124 13.84 0.36 -41.69
N ASN A 125 15.10 0.38 -41.27
CA ASN A 125 16.05 -0.73 -41.39
C ASN A 125 16.23 -1.47 -40.05
N ASP A 126 15.35 -1.25 -39.07
CA ASP A 126 15.38 -1.83 -37.72
C ASP A 126 16.64 -1.50 -36.90
N THR A 127 17.26 -0.36 -37.19
CA THR A 127 18.34 0.20 -36.40
C THR A 127 17.76 0.96 -35.20
N PRO A 128 18.18 0.64 -33.97
CA PRO A 128 17.71 1.33 -32.77
C PRO A 128 18.29 2.75 -32.70
N LEU A 129 17.40 3.70 -32.44
CA LEU A 129 17.65 5.12 -32.28
C LEU A 129 17.08 5.60 -30.92
N PRO A 130 17.54 6.75 -30.41
CA PRO A 130 16.95 7.37 -29.25
C PRO A 130 15.45 7.63 -29.45
N CYS A 131 14.65 7.29 -28.44
CA CYS A 131 13.21 7.49 -28.42
C CYS A 131 12.84 8.99 -28.52
N THR A 132 11.71 9.29 -29.17
CA THR A 132 11.18 10.65 -29.33
C THR A 132 10.11 11.00 -28.29
N SER A 133 9.56 10.01 -27.60
CA SER A 133 8.61 10.18 -26.51
C SER A 133 9.18 11.03 -25.38
N LEU A 134 8.50 12.12 -25.03
CA LEU A 134 8.83 12.98 -23.88
C LEU A 134 8.87 12.22 -22.54
N LYS A 135 8.25 11.05 -22.48
CA LYS A 135 8.20 10.20 -21.28
C LYS A 135 9.52 9.45 -21.04
N GLY A 136 10.27 9.14 -22.11
CA GLY A 136 11.56 8.44 -22.02
C GLY A 136 11.54 7.12 -21.22
N ASP A 137 12.70 6.58 -20.91
CA ASP A 137 12.78 5.43 -20.00
C ASP A 137 12.41 5.87 -18.59
N SER A 138 11.58 5.09 -17.90
CA SER A 138 11.08 5.43 -16.57
C SER A 138 10.75 4.17 -15.76
N VAL A 139 10.71 4.31 -14.44
CA VAL A 139 10.35 3.23 -13.52
C VAL A 139 9.34 3.79 -12.53
N LEU A 140 8.24 3.07 -12.34
CA LEU A 140 7.31 3.29 -11.23
C LEU A 140 7.63 2.29 -10.12
N GLU A 141 8.05 2.78 -8.97
CA GLU A 141 8.24 1.94 -7.77
C GLU A 141 6.89 1.59 -7.16
N VAL A 142 6.64 0.29 -6.98
CA VAL A 142 5.40 -0.30 -6.46
C VAL A 142 5.76 -1.43 -5.50
N PRO A 143 6.22 -1.12 -4.28
CA PRO A 143 6.93 -2.06 -3.41
C PRO A 143 6.18 -3.37 -3.11
N ASP A 144 4.85 -3.31 -3.07
CA ASP A 144 4.02 -4.45 -2.72
C ASP A 144 3.63 -5.30 -3.94
N LEU A 145 3.96 -4.88 -5.17
CA LEU A 145 3.62 -5.61 -6.40
C LEU A 145 4.39 -6.93 -6.50
N LEU A 146 3.68 -8.00 -6.84
CA LEU A 146 4.22 -9.33 -7.04
C LEU A 146 4.51 -9.59 -8.53
N ASP A 147 5.54 -10.38 -8.79
CA ASP A 147 5.97 -10.85 -10.12
C ASP A 147 4.94 -11.75 -10.83
N THR A 148 4.01 -12.32 -10.07
CA THR A 148 2.88 -13.11 -10.60
C THR A 148 1.74 -12.25 -11.18
N SER A 149 1.95 -10.93 -11.27
CA SER A 149 1.00 -10.04 -11.93
C SER A 149 1.06 -10.24 -13.44
N GLU A 150 -0.11 -10.29 -14.06
CA GLU A 150 -0.26 -10.57 -15.49
C GLU A 150 -1.09 -9.49 -16.17
N VAL A 151 -0.86 -9.31 -17.46
CA VAL A 151 -1.62 -8.43 -18.33
C VAL A 151 -1.91 -9.13 -19.65
N ARG A 152 -3.11 -8.91 -20.16
CA ARG A 152 -3.58 -9.49 -21.42
C ARG A 152 -4.30 -8.42 -22.22
N VAL A 153 -4.17 -8.48 -23.55
CA VAL A 153 -4.97 -7.66 -24.46
C VAL A 153 -6.18 -8.46 -24.87
N ASP A 154 -7.37 -7.92 -24.64
CA ASP A 154 -8.64 -8.47 -25.13
C ASP A 154 -9.37 -7.45 -25.98
N LEU A 155 -9.44 -7.71 -27.30
CA LEU A 155 -10.08 -6.91 -28.36
C LEU A 155 -9.70 -5.42 -28.40
N ARG A 156 -10.09 -4.64 -27.38
CA ARG A 156 -9.85 -3.20 -27.20
C ARG A 156 -9.60 -2.82 -25.75
N ALA A 157 -9.18 -3.74 -24.90
CA ALA A 157 -8.89 -3.45 -23.51
C ALA A 157 -7.59 -4.14 -23.09
N LEU A 158 -6.88 -3.49 -22.18
CA LEU A 158 -5.85 -4.14 -21.38
C LEU A 158 -6.51 -4.64 -20.10
N VAL A 159 -6.44 -5.94 -19.87
CA VAL A 159 -6.91 -6.58 -18.64
C VAL A 159 -5.69 -6.89 -17.79
N PHE A 160 -5.60 -6.23 -16.64
CA PHE A 160 -4.56 -6.43 -15.65
C PHE A 160 -5.09 -7.32 -14.54
N THR A 161 -4.28 -8.31 -14.16
CA THR A 161 -4.41 -9.10 -12.94
C THR A 161 -3.21 -8.75 -12.07
N LEU A 162 -3.35 -7.72 -11.24
CA LEU A 162 -2.28 -7.23 -10.37
C LEU A 162 -2.35 -7.94 -9.02
N ARG A 163 -1.23 -8.47 -8.55
CA ARG A 163 -1.15 -9.14 -7.25
C ARG A 163 -0.23 -8.37 -6.32
N PHE A 164 -0.69 -8.15 -5.10
CA PHE A 164 0.03 -7.37 -4.10
C PHE A 164 0.19 -8.15 -2.80
N ARG A 165 1.33 -7.94 -2.15
CA ARG A 165 1.56 -8.37 -0.77
C ARG A 165 0.79 -7.45 0.19
N VAL A 166 0.03 -8.04 1.10
CA VAL A 166 -0.68 -7.32 2.18
C VAL A 166 -0.42 -8.01 3.53
N PRO A 167 -0.60 -7.31 4.66
CA PRO A 167 -0.55 -7.97 5.96
C PRO A 167 -1.56 -9.13 6.01
N GLY A 168 -1.07 -10.35 6.23
CA GLY A 168 -1.90 -11.56 6.28
C GLY A 168 -2.02 -12.35 4.97
N GLY A 169 -1.37 -11.92 3.88
CA GLY A 169 -1.30 -12.73 2.65
C GLY A 169 -1.10 -11.92 1.37
N GLU A 170 -1.86 -12.29 0.34
CA GLU A 170 -1.83 -11.67 -0.98
C GLU A 170 -3.22 -11.20 -1.37
N ARG A 171 -3.28 -10.17 -2.21
CA ARG A 171 -4.53 -9.63 -2.74
C ARG A 171 -4.43 -9.44 -4.24
N GLU A 172 -5.44 -9.91 -4.95
CA GLU A 172 -5.55 -9.79 -6.40
C GLU A 172 -6.51 -8.66 -6.78
N PHE A 173 -6.10 -7.87 -7.78
CA PHE A 173 -6.87 -6.79 -8.36
C PHE A 173 -6.99 -7.00 -9.86
N VAL A 174 -8.23 -7.15 -10.32
CA VAL A 174 -8.52 -7.11 -11.75
C VAL A 174 -8.88 -5.69 -12.14
N ARG A 175 -8.16 -5.14 -13.11
CA ARG A 175 -8.39 -3.80 -13.66
C ARG A 175 -8.49 -3.89 -15.18
N VAL A 176 -9.48 -3.23 -15.74
CA VAL A 176 -9.72 -3.20 -17.19
C VAL A 176 -9.52 -1.78 -17.67
N VAL A 177 -8.55 -1.57 -18.55
CA VAL A 177 -8.27 -0.28 -19.16
C VAL A 177 -8.76 -0.32 -20.61
N PRO A 178 -9.80 0.46 -20.96
CA PRO A 178 -10.23 0.55 -22.34
C PRO A 178 -9.15 1.26 -23.17
N LEU A 179 -8.75 0.64 -24.26
CA LEU A 179 -7.93 1.26 -25.29
C LEU A 179 -8.87 2.13 -26.11
N MET A 180 -8.97 3.42 -25.75
CA MET A 180 -9.79 4.37 -26.50
C MET A 180 -9.26 4.48 -27.93
N ARG A 181 -10.21 4.53 -28.88
CA ARG A 181 -9.96 4.87 -30.28
C ARG A 181 -9.96 6.38 -30.46
#